data_AF-A0A382TW19-F1
#
_entry.id   AF-A0A382TW19-F1
#
_cell.length_a   1.000
_cell.length_b   1.000
_cell.length_c   1.000
_cell.angle_alpha   90.00
_cell.angle_beta   90.00
_cell.angle_gamma   90.00
#
_symmetry.space_group_name_H-M   'P 1'
#
loop_
_entity.id
_entity.type
_entity.pdbx_description
1 polymer ?
#
loop_
_entity_poly.entity_id
_entity_poly.type
_entity_poly.pdbx_seq_one_letter_code
_entity_poly.pdbx_strand_id
1 'polypeptide(L)' 'MVNINPSHKDWYSQIKEPLVKSESSISWDEEADVVVIGCGGAGISAALEASERRQKVLIIDRFFGNLKIT' A
#
# COMPACT_ATOMS: atom_id res chain seq x y z
N MET A 1 -12.27 18.88 -21.82
CA MET A 1 -12.03 17.44 -21.57
C MET A 1 -11.05 16.96 -22.63
N VAL A 2 -9.93 16.34 -22.24
CA VAL A 2 -8.96 15.79 -23.21
C VAL A 2 -9.55 14.53 -23.84
N ASN A 3 -9.61 14.47 -25.16
CA ASN A 3 -10.06 13.28 -25.89
C ASN A 3 -8.90 12.28 -25.96
N ILE A 4 -8.92 11.29 -25.07
CA ILE A 4 -7.95 10.19 -25.05
C ILE A 4 -8.45 9.09 -26.00
N ASN A 5 -7.74 8.92 -27.12
CA ASN A 5 -8.01 7.92 -28.16
C ASN A 5 -6.69 7.23 -28.56
N PRO A 6 -6.71 6.12 -29.33
CA PRO A 6 -5.50 5.35 -29.66
C PRO A 6 -4.35 6.10 -30.34
N SER A 7 -4.60 7.29 -30.90
CA SER A 7 -3.56 8.15 -31.48
C SER A 7 -2.92 9.12 -30.47
N HIS A 8 -3.45 9.19 -29.25
CA HIS A 8 -2.93 10.02 -28.17
C HIS A 8 -1.71 9.34 -27.52
N LYS A 9 -0.62 10.09 -27.30
CA LYS A 9 0.61 9.54 -26.70
C LYS A 9 0.39 8.88 -25.33
N ASP A 10 -0.59 9.38 -24.59
CA ASP A 10 -0.99 8.89 -23.27
C ASP A 10 -2.28 8.05 -23.33
N TRP A 11 -2.58 7.40 -24.47
CA TRP A 11 -3.78 6.55 -24.58
C TRP A 11 -3.67 5.22 -23.81
N TYR A 12 -2.44 4.81 -23.51
CA TYR A 12 -2.17 3.68 -22.64
C TYR A 12 -2.46 4.07 -21.18
N SER A 13 -2.89 3.11 -20.36
CA SER A 13 -2.96 3.29 -18.91
C SER A 13 -1.61 3.79 -18.38
N GLN A 14 -1.61 4.70 -17.41
CA GLN A 14 -0.41 5.17 -16.69
C GLN A 14 0.15 4.07 -15.76
N ILE A 15 0.33 2.86 -16.29
CA ILE A 15 0.96 1.76 -15.58
C ILE A 15 2.44 2.11 -15.51
N LYS A 16 2.88 2.39 -14.29
CA LYS A 16 4.30 2.57 -13.98
C LYS A 16 5.03 1.25 -14.26
N GLU A 17 6.25 1.36 -14.76
CA GLU A 17 7.12 0.19 -14.94
C GLU A 17 7.27 -0.60 -13.63
N PRO A 18 7.44 -1.93 -13.71
CA PRO A 18 7.67 -2.76 -12.52
C PRO A 18 8.84 -2.23 -11.72
N LEU A 19 8.68 -2.17 -10.39
CA LEU A 19 9.78 -1.79 -9.53
C LEU A 19 10.81 -2.92 -9.53
N VAL A 20 11.98 -2.70 -10.14
CA VAL A 20 13.10 -3.64 -10.09
C VAL A 20 13.99 -3.25 -8.91
N LYS A 21 14.02 -4.09 -7.88
CA LYS A 21 14.95 -3.97 -6.74
C LYS A 21 15.77 -5.25 -6.62
N SER A 22 17.03 -5.13 -6.21
CA SER A 22 17.83 -6.29 -5.85
C SER A 22 17.32 -6.89 -4.54
N GLU A 23 17.35 -8.21 -4.40
CA GLU A 23 16.92 -8.92 -3.18
C GLU A 23 17.63 -8.37 -1.94
N SER A 24 18.93 -8.10 -2.06
CA SER A 24 19.77 -7.50 -1.01
C SER A 24 19.38 -6.08 -0.58
N SER A 25 18.48 -5.42 -1.31
CA SER A 25 18.00 -4.05 -1.03
C SER A 25 16.60 -4.00 -0.43
N ILE A 26 16.01 -5.16 -0.11
CA ILE A 26 14.69 -5.29 0.50
C ILE A 26 14.85 -5.93 1.88
N SER A 27 14.49 -5.17 2.92
CA SER A 27 14.31 -5.68 4.28
C SER A 27 12.87 -6.18 4.40
N TRP A 28 12.73 -7.48 4.68
CA TRP A 28 11.45 -8.19 4.83
C TRP A 28 11.06 -8.42 6.30
N ASP A 29 11.87 -7.88 7.20
CA ASP A 29 11.87 -8.10 8.65
C ASP A 29 11.26 -6.92 9.42
N GLU A 30 10.32 -6.19 8.82
CA GLU A 30 9.60 -5.11 9.51
C GLU A 30 8.75 -5.65 10.66
N GLU A 31 9.02 -5.18 11.87
CA GLU A 31 8.28 -5.54 13.08
C GLU A 31 7.22 -4.50 13.45
N ALA A 32 6.12 -4.94 14.05
CA ALA A 32 5.05 -4.08 14.55
C ALA A 32 4.43 -4.71 15.80
N ASP A 33 3.83 -3.88 16.66
CA ASP A 33 3.08 -4.36 17.82
C ASP A 33 1.77 -5.02 17.38
N VAL A 34 1.16 -4.50 16.31
CA VAL A 34 -0.07 -5.02 15.70
C VAL A 34 0.06 -5.05 14.18
N VAL A 35 -0.27 -6.20 13.58
CA VAL A 35 -0.39 -6.37 12.12
C VAL A 35 -1.83 -6.65 11.74
N VAL A 36 -2.39 -5.87 10.81
CA VAL A 36 -3.76 -6.02 10.31
C VAL A 36 -3.71 -6.41 8.83
N ILE A 37 -4.45 -7.47 8.47
CA ILE A 37 -4.55 -7.94 7.08
C ILE A 37 -5.90 -7.52 6.50
N GLY A 38 -5.86 -6.69 5.46
CA GLY A 38 -7.02 -6.14 4.76
C GLY A 38 -7.33 -4.69 5.16
N CYS A 39 -7.38 -3.80 4.17
CA CYS A 39 -7.66 -2.37 4.31
C CYS A 39 -9.15 -2.03 4.06
N GLY A 40 -10.04 -2.91 4.53
CA GLY A 40 -11.49 -2.65 4.55
C GLY A 40 -11.90 -1.86 5.80
N GLY A 41 -13.20 -1.60 5.95
CA GLY A 41 -13.73 -0.86 7.11
C GLY A 41 -13.32 -1.49 8.46
N ALA A 42 -13.45 -2.81 8.58
CA ALA A 42 -13.05 -3.53 9.79
C ALA A 42 -11.54 -3.43 10.07
N GLY A 43 -10.70 -3.53 9.04
CA GLY A 43 -9.25 -3.45 9.18
C GLY A 43 -8.79 -2.06 9.60
N ILE A 44 -9.34 -1.01 8.99
CA ILE A 44 -9.08 0.38 9.37
C ILE A 44 -9.56 0.65 10.79
N SER A 45 -10.76 0.20 11.18
CA SER A 45 -11.25 0.36 12.56
C SER A 45 -10.34 -0.30 13.59
N ALA A 46 -9.88 -1.53 13.32
CA ALA A 46 -8.95 -2.23 14.22
C ALA A 46 -7.59 -1.53 14.31
N ALA A 47 -7.07 -1.06 13.17
CA ALA A 47 -5.79 -0.36 13.12
C ALA A 47 -5.82 1.00 13.80
N LEU A 48 -6.91 1.76 13.63
CA LEU A 48 -7.11 3.04 14.29
C LEU A 48 -7.13 2.85 15.81
N GLU A 49 -7.90 1.87 16.29
CA GLU A 49 -7.97 1.59 17.72
C GLU A 49 -6.61 1.16 18.31
N ALA A 50 -5.84 0.34 17.61
CA ALA A 50 -4.48 0.00 18.05
C ALA A 50 -3.54 1.24 18.03
N SER A 51 -3.66 2.10 17.02
CA SER A 51 -2.88 3.34 16.92
C SER A 51 -3.24 4.35 18.02
N GLU A 52 -4.52 4.48 18.40
CA GLU A 52 -4.96 5.33 19.52
C GLU A 52 -4.36 4.87 20.86
N ARG A 53 -4.01 3.58 20.98
CA ARG A 53 -3.24 3.01 22.10
C ARG A 53 -1.71 3.17 21.95
N ARG A 54 -1.27 3.96 20.97
CA ARG A 54 0.15 4.23 20.62
C ARG A 54 0.96 2.99 20.26
N GLN A 55 0.31 1.97 19.72
CA GLN A 55 0.99 0.78 19.19
C GLN A 55 1.52 1.07 17.79
N LYS A 56 2.66 0.48 17.43
CA LYS A 56 3.15 0.48 16.05
C LYS A 56 2.26 -0.45 15.23
N VAL A 57 1.47 0.11 14.29
CA VAL A 57 0.51 -0.65 13.48
C VAL A 57 0.97 -0.76 12.02
N LEU A 58 0.96 -1.98 11.50
CA LEU A 58 1.21 -2.27 10.09
C LEU A 58 -0.05 -2.86 9.45
N ILE A 59 -0.59 -2.22 8.40
CA ILE A 59 -1.67 -2.79 7.58
C ILE A 59 -1.10 -3.33 6.28
N ILE A 60 -1.55 -4.51 5.86
CA ILE A 60 -1.18 -5.13 4.59
C ILE A 60 -2.46 -5.43 3.79
N ASP A 61 -2.52 -4.97 2.55
CA ASP A 61 -3.62 -5.27 1.64
C ASP A 61 -3.10 -5.68 0.26
N ARG A 62 -3.84 -6.60 -0.39
CA ARG A 62 -3.51 -7.11 -1.72
C ARG A 62 -3.42 -6.00 -2.77
N PHE A 63 -4.23 -4.95 -2.66
CA PHE A 63 -4.33 -3.91 -3.69
C PHE A 63 -3.45 -2.69 -3.40
N PHE A 64 -3.09 -2.46 -2.14
CA PHE A 64 -2.37 -1.27 -1.72
C PHE A 64 -0.96 -1.56 -1.15
N GLY A 65 -0.54 -2.82 -1.10
CA GLY A 65 0.74 -3.19 -0.51
C GLY A 65 0.73 -3.00 1.01
N ASN A 66 1.76 -2.35 1.55
CA ASN A 66 1.87 -2.03 2.98
C ASN A 66 1.51 -0.56 3.26
N LEU A 67 0.65 -0.34 4.24
CA LEU A 67 0.32 0.99 4.79
C LEU A 67 0.80 1.07 6.24
N LYS A 68 1.70 2.02 6.52
CA LYS A 68 2.15 2.34 7.89
C LYS A 68 1.24 3.41 8.46
N ILE A 69 0.65 3.13 9.63
CA ILE A 69 -0.07 4.13 10.43
C ILE A 69 0.82 4.42 11.63
N THR A 70 1.42 5.61 11.64
CA THR A 70 2.28 6.11 12.73
C THR A 70 1.47 6.78 13.81
#